data_AF-A0A5C6PEJ1-F1
#
_entry.id   AF-A0A5C6PEJ1-F1
#
_cell.length_a   1.000
_cell.length_b   1.000
_cell.length_c   1.000
_cell.angle_alpha   90.00
_cell.angle_beta   90.00
_cell.angle_gamma   90.00
#
_symmetry.space_group_name_H-M   'P 1'
#
loop_
_entity.id
_entity.type
_entity.pdbx_description
1 polymer ?
#
loop_
_entity_poly.entity_id
_entity_poly.type
_entity_poly.pdbx_seq_one_letter_code
_entity_poly.pdbx_strand_id
1 'polypeptide(L)'
;MVVANQPDIVVVDKHWKTVVVIDVAIPSDRNIRKKEHEKLEKYQGLKEERERMWSMKVTVVPVLIGTLGAVTPKLSSSNRYQEPHQRSLSRRAQS
;
A
#
# COMPACT_ATOMS: atom_id res chain seq x y z
N MET A 1 -19.35 9.95 1.92
CA MET A 1 -19.32 9.26 3.22
C MET A 1 -18.43 8.02 3.04
N VAL A 2 -17.17 8.07 3.47
CA VAL A 2 -16.30 6.89 3.39
C VAL A 2 -16.68 5.98 4.54
N VAL A 3 -17.37 4.90 4.22
CA VAL A 3 -17.65 3.82 5.18
C VAL A 3 -16.29 3.30 5.63
N ALA A 4 -16.06 3.30 6.95
CA ALA A 4 -14.78 3.07 7.59
C ALA A 4 -14.01 1.88 6.98
N ASN A 5 -12.99 2.17 6.16
CA ASN A 5 -12.06 1.15 5.66
C ASN A 5 -11.05 0.85 6.78
N GLN A 6 -11.41 -0.06 7.68
CA GLN A 6 -10.46 -0.63 8.62
C GLN A 6 -9.53 -1.58 7.84
N PRO A 7 -8.22 -1.32 7.78
CA PRO A 7 -7.28 -2.18 7.07
C PRO A 7 -6.95 -3.42 7.89
N ASP A 8 -6.50 -4.46 7.20
CA ASP A 8 -6.14 -5.73 7.81
C ASP A 8 -4.87 -5.60 8.66
N ILE A 9 -3.85 -4.91 8.14
CA ILE A 9 -2.56 -4.75 8.82
C ILE A 9 -2.06 -3.32 8.67
N VAL A 10 -1.52 -2.79 9.77
CA VAL A 10 -0.85 -1.49 9.81
C VAL A 10 0.53 -1.66 10.45
N VAL A 11 1.57 -1.18 9.78
CA VAL A 11 2.93 -1.14 10.32
C VAL A 11 3.35 0.32 10.47
N VAL A 12 3.61 0.75 11.70
CA VAL A 12 4.01 2.14 12.01
C VAL A 12 5.48 2.18 12.35
N ASP A 13 6.24 2.94 11.57
CA ASP A 13 7.62 3.30 11.87
C ASP A 13 7.65 4.69 12.49
N LYS A 14 7.81 4.72 13.82
CA LYS A 14 7.85 5.98 14.59
C LYS A 14 9.12 6.78 14.36
N HIS A 15 10.24 6.11 14.07
CA HIS A 15 11.53 6.76 13.88
C HIS A 15 11.54 7.55 12.57
N TRP A 16 11.02 6.95 11.50
CA TRP A 16 10.99 7.55 10.17
C TRP A 16 9.67 8.25 9.83
N LYS A 17 8.70 8.25 10.76
CA LYS A 17 7.35 8.82 10.59
C LYS A 17 6.66 8.31 9.31
N THR A 18 6.76 7.00 9.08
CA THR A 18 6.13 6.34 7.94
C THR A 18 5.14 5.29 8.41
N VAL A 19 4.07 5.10 7.63
CA VAL A 19 3.10 4.05 7.89
C VAL A 19 2.84 3.22 6.65
N VAL A 20 2.83 1.91 6.85
CA VAL A 20 2.42 0.90 5.86
C VAL A 20 1.01 0.47 6.20
N VAL A 21 0.13 0.49 5.22
CA VAL A 21 -1.21 -0.08 5.33
C VAL A 21 -1.30 -1.21 4.33
N ILE A 22 -1.60 -2.42 4.80
CA ILE A 22 -1.74 -3.59 3.94
C ILE A 22 -3.21 -3.96 3.92
N ASP A 23 -3.78 -4.04 2.71
CA ASP A 23 -5.17 -4.42 2.46
C ASP A 23 -5.18 -5.67 1.60
N VAL A 24 -5.75 -6.75 2.14
CA VAL A 24 -5.81 -8.05 1.50
C VAL A 24 -7.20 -8.26 0.91
N ALA A 25 -7.27 -8.77 -0.32
CA ALA A 25 -8.55 -9.18 -0.88
C ALA A 25 -8.45 -10.41 -1.77
N ILE A 26 -9.56 -11.15 -1.79
CA ILE A 26 -9.70 -12.40 -2.52
C ILE A 26 -10.72 -12.19 -3.65
N PRO A 27 -10.30 -11.79 -4.87
CA PRO A 27 -11.21 -11.67 -6.00
C PRO A 27 -11.61 -13.06 -6.53
N SER A 28 -12.80 -13.15 -7.13
CA SER A 28 -13.20 -14.30 -7.95
C SER A 28 -12.64 -14.14 -9.37
N ASP A 29 -12.04 -15.21 -9.92
CA ASP A 29 -11.19 -15.19 -11.13
C ASP A 29 -11.86 -14.60 -12.38
N ARG A 30 -13.18 -14.63 -12.48
CA ARG A 30 -13.92 -14.23 -13.69
C ARG A 30 -13.87 -12.73 -14.02
N ASN A 31 -13.48 -11.87 -13.08
CA ASN A 31 -13.52 -10.40 -13.24
C ASN A 31 -12.30 -9.66 -12.65
N ILE A 32 -11.16 -10.35 -12.51
CA ILE A 32 -9.95 -9.83 -11.83
C ILE A 32 -9.54 -8.43 -12.34
N ARG A 33 -9.50 -8.19 -13.66
CA ARG A 33 -9.04 -6.90 -14.23
C ARG A 33 -9.94 -5.72 -13.86
N LYS A 34 -11.26 -5.93 -13.84
CA LYS A 34 -12.23 -4.87 -13.50
C LYS A 34 -12.15 -4.54 -12.01
N LYS A 35 -12.11 -5.57 -11.16
CA LYS A 35 -11.97 -5.42 -9.70
C LYS A 35 -10.63 -4.82 -9.29
N GLU A 36 -9.57 -5.08 -10.05
CA GLU A 36 -8.26 -4.49 -9.83
C GLU A 36 -8.28 -2.97 -10.06
N HIS A 37 -8.99 -2.50 -11.09
CA HIS A 37 -9.13 -1.06 -11.37
C HIS A 37 -9.96 -0.32 -10.33
N GLU A 38 -11.13 -0.85 -9.96
CA GLU A 38 -11.99 -0.30 -8.89
C GLU A 38 -11.24 -0.21 -7.55
N LYS A 39 -10.33 -1.16 -7.31
CA LYS A 39 -9.47 -1.16 -6.12
C LYS A 39 -8.40 -0.06 -6.14
N LEU A 40 -7.81 0.25 -7.30
CA LEU A 40 -6.79 1.32 -7.40
C LEU A 40 -7.34 2.68 -6.95
N GLU A 41 -8.55 3.05 -7.37
CA GLU A 41 -9.20 4.30 -6.94
C GLU A 41 -9.46 4.30 -5.43
N LYS A 42 -9.96 3.17 -4.89
CA LYS A 42 -10.17 3.00 -3.45
C LYS A 42 -8.87 3.18 -2.66
N TYR A 43 -7.74 2.67 -3.17
CA TYR A 43 -6.45 2.78 -2.50
C TYR A 43 -5.86 4.19 -2.51
N GLN A 44 -6.11 4.96 -3.57
CA GLN A 44 -5.70 6.35 -3.61
C GLN A 44 -6.46 7.18 -2.56
N GLY A 45 -7.78 7.05 -2.51
CA GLY A 45 -8.58 7.72 -1.48
C GLY A 45 -8.19 7.31 -0.05
N LEU A 46 -7.94 6.00 0.17
CA LEU A 46 -7.48 5.48 1.46
C LEU A 46 -6.13 6.07 1.88
N LYS A 47 -5.20 6.23 0.93
CA LYS A 47 -3.89 6.83 1.19
C LYS A 47 -4.04 8.29 1.63
N GLU A 48 -4.80 9.09 0.88
CA GLU A 48 -4.98 10.53 1.17
C GLU A 48 -5.64 10.76 2.52
N GLU A 49 -6.70 9.99 2.84
CA GLU A 49 -7.37 10.05 4.13
C GLU A 49 -6.41 9.71 5.29
N ARG A 50 -5.62 8.64 5.14
CA ARG A 50 -4.65 8.20 6.14
C ARG A 50 -3.51 9.18 6.34
N GLU A 51 -2.97 9.76 5.28
CA GLU A 51 -1.94 10.80 5.35
C GLU A 51 -2.46 12.03 6.11
N ARG A 52 -3.71 12.44 5.87
CA ARG A 52 -4.35 13.55 6.58
C ARG A 52 -4.59 13.24 8.06
N MET A 53 -5.05 12.02 8.39
CA MET A 53 -5.35 11.65 9.78
C MET A 53 -4.10 11.54 10.66
N TRP A 54 -2.99 11.05 10.10
CA TRP A 54 -1.80 10.70 10.89
C TRP A 54 -0.66 11.70 10.77
N SER A 55 -0.72 12.66 9.85
CA SER A 55 0.36 13.62 9.59
C SER A 55 1.71 12.91 9.35
N MET A 56 1.65 11.73 8.72
CA MET A 56 2.77 10.85 8.40
C MET A 56 2.68 10.42 6.95
N LYS A 57 3.81 10.05 6.34
CA LYS A 57 3.79 9.50 4.99
C LYS A 57 3.19 8.10 5.02
N VAL A 58 2.09 7.88 4.31
CA VAL A 58 1.39 6.59 4.29
C VAL A 58 1.56 5.93 2.93
N THR A 59 1.79 4.63 2.94
CA THR A 59 1.86 3.82 1.74
C THR A 59 0.91 2.63 1.90
N VAL A 60 0.00 2.50 0.95
CA VAL A 60 -0.99 1.43 0.91
C VAL A 60 -0.47 0.33 -0.02
N VAL A 61 -0.43 -0.90 0.47
CA VAL A 61 0.01 -2.10 -0.27
C VAL A 61 -1.19 -3.02 -0.43
N PRO A 62 -1.76 -3.12 -1.64
CA PRO A 62 -2.83 -4.05 -1.88
C PRO A 62 -2.29 -5.45 -2.18
N VAL A 63 -2.83 -6.45 -1.51
CA VAL A 63 -2.51 -7.86 -1.73
C VAL A 63 -3.75 -8.55 -2.29
N LEU A 64 -3.71 -8.91 -3.57
CA LEU A 64 -4.78 -9.66 -4.21
C LEU A 64 -4.42 -11.14 -4.22
N ILE A 65 -5.25 -11.99 -3.61
CA ILE A 65 -5.06 -13.44 -3.56
C ILE A 65 -6.18 -14.08 -4.38
N GLY A 66 -5.88 -14.54 -5.61
CA GLY A 66 -6.83 -15.25 -6.45
C GLY A 66 -7.19 -16.62 -5.90
N THR A 67 -8.33 -17.16 -6.33
CA THR A 67 -8.84 -18.47 -5.86
C THR A 67 -7.92 -19.64 -6.22
N LEU A 68 -7.07 -19.47 -7.24
CA LEU A 68 -6.04 -20.44 -7.65
C LEU A 68 -4.64 -20.14 -7.06
N GLY A 69 -4.54 -19.28 -6.06
CA GLY A 69 -3.27 -18.90 -5.42
C GLY A 69 -2.44 -17.87 -6.20
N ALA A 70 -2.99 -17.31 -7.29
CA ALA A 70 -2.34 -16.21 -8.00
C ALA A 70 -2.32 -14.95 -7.11
N VAL A 71 -1.13 -14.52 -6.69
CA VAL A 71 -0.95 -13.25 -5.96
C VAL A 71 -0.48 -12.19 -6.94
N THR A 72 -1.25 -11.10 -7.09
CA THR A 72 -0.78 -9.92 -7.83
C THR A 72 -0.34 -8.86 -6.82
N PRO A 73 0.96 -8.79 -6.46
CA PRO A 73 1.48 -7.59 -5.84
C PRO A 73 1.56 -6.53 -6.95
N LYS A 74 0.52 -5.68 -7.08
CA LYS A 74 0.58 -4.55 -8.00
C LYS A 74 1.46 -3.45 -7.41
N LEU A 75 2.76 -3.72 -7.37
CA LEU A 75 3.82 -2.74 -7.10
C LEU A 75 4.11 -2.02 -8.42
N SER A 76 3.24 -1.07 -8.79
CA SER A 76 3.58 -0.12 -9.85
C SER A 76 4.68 0.81 -9.33
N SER A 77 5.93 0.42 -9.55
CA SER A 77 7.10 1.24 -9.93
C SER A 77 7.47 2.54 -9.20
N SER A 78 6.77 3.00 -8.17
CA SER A 78 7.04 4.28 -7.51
C SER A 78 7.12 4.23 -5.98
N ASN A 79 6.88 3.07 -5.36
CA ASN A 79 7.03 2.90 -3.92
C ASN A 79 7.60 1.51 -3.61
N ARG A 80 8.88 1.30 -3.97
CA ARG A 80 9.68 0.33 -3.22
C ARG A 80 9.62 0.77 -1.76
N TYR A 81 9.16 -0.09 -0.86
CA TYR A 81 9.70 -0.09 0.49
C TYR A 81 11.21 -0.33 0.35
N GLN A 82 11.95 0.75 0.12
CA GLN A 82 13.36 0.75 0.45
C GLN A 82 13.36 0.84 1.96
N GLU A 83 13.97 -0.14 2.61
CA GLU A 83 14.23 0.03 4.02
C GLU A 83 14.92 1.39 4.24
N PRO A 84 14.50 2.17 5.23
CA PRO A 84 15.09 3.49 5.47
C PRO A 84 16.62 3.46 5.54
N HIS A 85 17.21 2.34 5.97
CA HIS A 85 18.65 2.11 5.97
C HIS A 85 19.28 2.16 4.56
N GLN A 86 18.63 1.62 3.52
CA GLN A 86 19.16 1.60 2.15
C GLN A 86 19.10 3.00 1.52
N ARG A 87 18.12 3.82 1.95
CA ARG A 87 17.92 5.17 1.41
C ARG A 87 18.91 6.19 1.97
N SER A 88 19.37 6.02 3.21
CA SER A 88 20.40 6.88 3.80
C SER A 88 21.79 6.56 3.25
N LEU A 89 22.08 5.28 3.01
CA LEU A 89 23.34 4.82 2.41
C LEU A 89 23.49 5.27 0.96
N SER A 90 22.43 5.20 0.15
CA SER A 90 22.47 5.66 -1.25
C SER A 90 22.66 7.18 -1.40
N ARG A 91 22.14 7.99 -0.47
CA ARG A 91 22.39 9.45 -0.45
C ARG A 91 23.80 9.82 -0.03
N ARG A 92 24.41 9.06 0.89
CA ARG A 92 25.80 9.27 1.31
C ARG A 92 26.82 8.86 0.24
N ALA A 93 26.50 7.88 -0.59
CA ALA A 93 27.36 7.44 -1.70
C ALA A 93 27.35 8.40 -2.90
N GLN A 94 26.47 9.42 -2.91
CA GLN A 94 26.34 10.42 -3.97
C GLN A 94 26.75 11.84 -3.53
N SER A 95 27.36 11.95 -2.34
CA SER A 95 27.97 13.19 -1.79
C SER A 95 29.47 12.98 -1.64
#